data_AF-A0A8D0F8K6-F1
#
_entry.id   AF-A0A8D0F8K6-F1
#
_cell.length_a   1.000
_cell.length_b   1.000
_cell.length_c   1.000
_cell.angle_alpha   90.00
_cell.angle_beta   90.00
_cell.angle_gamma   90.00
#
_symmetry.space_group_name_H-M   'P 1'
#
loop_
_entity.id
_entity.type
_entity.pdbx_description
1 polymer ?
#
loop_
_entity_poly.entity_id
_entity_poly.type
_entity_poly.pdbx_seq_one_letter_code
_entity_poly.pdbx_strand_id
1 'polypeptide(L)'
;ILDRFSWSELCAILQENVDALILDLNRANEKISHLEYICKNKSDTMKELQQSQEDAFSKMAEQMKSQESCWQKQKKYLEQQYSGLLGEVHARAQEYQVAAEENKEKIYVLEKRQEKLALENVSVKNMLTQVQKEHSSLLAACALLAGALCPLYGRSCALSSQRDLLQDQVNIYELVNQEIRTLVHILSHVEENNQDEAKLKKRKFKGLIHVFRRGVIAVLAANRLKILAQSSSSLFSWVTGFKEGIGILVCVGESKGKRNLSKEQIHCVEALSWFTSSNLLAAIISSVTELQDVVKKADPKPWLSEHVLVSAARNSFSKLMDKLNVIMETVPLDSSMTITYQEKDSLVQRLAHGLHKINTQALEDGLCDRLPIMKCIASLQKQIFEFIQRLHTAEVERRSLRLKLAEFKWNFSEMKREADKAQSLQEQLNMFKQSVSIFDLKETAYKRSSFLHIFWEKTCVALVCWRFTGHLSSCVYFL
;
A
#
# COMPACT_ATOMS: atom_id res chain seq x y z
N ILE A 1 59.40 -135.17 -138.02
CA ILE A 1 58.16 -135.85 -137.55
C ILE A 1 56.98 -135.37 -138.41
N LEU A 2 57.13 -135.36 -139.73
CA LEU A 2 56.14 -134.80 -140.69
C LEU A 2 55.96 -135.70 -141.92
N ASP A 3 56.25 -137.00 -141.79
CA ASP A 3 56.26 -137.97 -142.91
C ASP A 3 55.27 -139.13 -142.70
N ARG A 4 54.23 -138.93 -141.87
CA ARG A 4 53.24 -139.96 -141.50
C ARG A 4 51.78 -139.54 -141.49
N PHE A 5 51.44 -138.33 -141.95
CA PHE A 5 50.05 -137.90 -142.04
C PHE A 5 49.64 -137.74 -143.50
N SER A 6 48.51 -138.32 -143.87
CA SER A 6 47.86 -138.06 -145.16
C SER A 6 47.32 -136.62 -145.17
N TRP A 7 47.28 -135.99 -146.35
CA TRP A 7 46.77 -134.60 -146.50
C TRP A 7 45.37 -134.40 -145.89
N SER A 8 44.51 -135.42 -145.92
CA SER A 8 43.19 -135.43 -145.28
C SER A 8 43.25 -135.36 -143.75
N GLU A 9 44.21 -136.03 -143.10
CA GLU A 9 44.36 -136.00 -141.64
C GLU A 9 44.94 -134.66 -141.17
N LEU A 10 45.87 -134.08 -141.93
CA LEU A 10 46.37 -132.73 -141.68
C LEU A 10 45.26 -131.68 -141.79
N CYS A 11 44.39 -131.78 -142.81
CA CYS A 11 43.22 -130.90 -142.95
C CYS A 11 42.20 -131.09 -141.82
N ALA A 12 41.94 -132.32 -141.37
CA ALA A 12 41.03 -132.58 -140.25
C ALA A 12 41.57 -132.04 -138.93
N ILE A 13 42.86 -132.23 -138.63
CA ILE A 13 43.52 -131.67 -137.45
C ILE A 13 43.55 -130.13 -137.53
N LEU A 14 43.77 -129.55 -138.71
CA LEU A 14 43.68 -128.10 -138.91
C LEU A 14 42.26 -127.60 -138.68
N GLN A 15 41.24 -128.29 -139.20
CA GLN A 15 39.83 -127.95 -139.03
C GLN A 15 39.43 -128.02 -137.55
N GLU A 16 39.80 -129.08 -136.84
CA GLU A 16 39.48 -129.27 -135.42
C GLU A 16 40.21 -128.25 -134.53
N ASN A 17 41.47 -127.92 -134.84
CA ASN A 17 42.17 -126.82 -134.16
C ASN A 17 41.54 -125.46 -134.47
N VAL A 18 41.10 -125.22 -135.70
CA VAL A 18 40.41 -123.99 -136.09
C VAL A 18 39.05 -123.89 -135.38
N ASP A 19 38.27 -124.97 -135.32
CA ASP A 19 36.97 -125.00 -134.63
C ASP A 19 37.13 -124.86 -133.12
N ALA A 20 38.16 -125.47 -132.52
CA ALA A 20 38.51 -125.28 -131.11
C ALA A 20 38.94 -123.84 -130.82
N LEU A 21 39.74 -123.23 -131.71
CA LEU A 21 40.12 -121.82 -131.62
C LEU A 21 38.92 -120.89 -131.79
N ILE A 22 37.97 -121.20 -132.68
CA ILE A 22 36.73 -120.45 -132.84
C ILE A 22 35.86 -120.57 -131.59
N LEU A 23 35.73 -121.76 -131.01
CA LEU A 23 35.00 -122.00 -129.76
C LEU A 23 35.63 -121.26 -128.58
N ASP A 24 36.95 -121.31 -128.44
CA ASP A 24 37.68 -120.61 -127.38
C ASP A 24 37.65 -119.09 -127.60
N LEU A 25 37.70 -118.61 -128.85
CA LEU A 25 37.53 -117.20 -129.20
C LEU A 25 36.11 -116.74 -128.85
N ASN A 26 35.08 -117.50 -129.20
CA ASN A 26 33.69 -117.19 -128.87
C ASN A 26 33.47 -117.18 -127.35
N ARG A 27 34.01 -118.16 -126.62
CA ARG A 27 33.97 -118.21 -125.15
C ARG A 27 34.74 -117.05 -124.52
N ALA A 28 35.88 -116.67 -125.08
CA ALA A 28 36.63 -115.49 -124.64
C ALA A 28 35.85 -114.21 -124.91
N ASN A 29 35.18 -114.11 -126.06
CA ASN A 29 34.37 -112.97 -126.43
C ASN A 29 33.14 -112.83 -125.50
N GLU A 30 32.45 -113.93 -125.17
CA GLU A 30 31.37 -113.94 -124.16
C GLU A 30 31.87 -113.51 -122.78
N LYS A 31 33.04 -113.99 -122.34
CA LYS A 31 33.67 -113.56 -121.09
C LYS A 31 34.02 -112.07 -121.11
N ILE A 32 34.53 -111.55 -122.23
CA ILE A 32 34.81 -110.13 -122.41
C ILE A 32 33.50 -109.34 -122.32
N SER A 33 32.45 -109.72 -123.04
CA SER A 33 31.15 -109.05 -122.97
C SER A 33 30.55 -109.05 -121.56
N HIS A 34 30.67 -110.16 -120.82
CA HIS A 34 30.23 -110.23 -119.42
C HIS A 34 31.09 -109.36 -118.48
N LEU A 35 32.41 -109.33 -118.67
CA LEU A 35 33.30 -108.47 -117.90
C LEU A 35 33.07 -106.99 -118.22
N GLU A 36 32.84 -106.63 -119.48
CA GLU A 36 32.44 -105.29 -119.90
C GLU A 36 31.13 -104.89 -119.25
N TYR A 37 30.14 -105.78 -119.22
CA TYR A 37 28.87 -105.55 -118.51
C TYR A 37 29.08 -105.34 -117.01
N ILE A 38 29.87 -106.20 -116.34
CA ILE A 38 30.18 -106.03 -114.91
C ILE A 38 30.94 -104.75 -114.64
N CYS A 39 31.95 -104.42 -115.45
CA CYS A 39 32.73 -103.19 -115.32
C CYS A 39 31.85 -101.96 -115.51
N LYS A 40 30.93 -102.00 -116.49
CA LYS A 40 29.95 -100.93 -116.70
C LYS A 40 29.01 -100.80 -115.50
N ASN A 41 28.43 -101.90 -115.01
CA ASN A 41 27.55 -101.89 -113.84
C ASN A 41 28.26 -101.42 -112.55
N LYS A 42 29.52 -101.85 -112.34
CA LYS A 42 30.34 -101.36 -111.21
C LYS A 42 30.68 -99.87 -111.36
N SER A 43 30.97 -99.40 -112.57
CA SER A 43 31.17 -97.98 -112.85
C SER A 43 29.90 -97.19 -112.57
N ASP A 44 28.74 -97.68 -113.00
CA ASP A 44 27.47 -96.99 -112.84
C ASP A 44 27.06 -96.94 -111.35
N THR A 45 27.17 -98.05 -110.61
CA THR A 45 26.94 -98.07 -109.16
C THR A 45 27.94 -97.23 -108.36
N MET A 46 29.20 -97.16 -108.79
CA MET A 46 30.20 -96.26 -108.17
C MET A 46 29.85 -94.79 -108.39
N LYS A 47 29.39 -94.42 -109.60
CA LYS A 47 28.91 -93.06 -109.88
C LYS A 47 27.69 -92.71 -109.06
N GLU A 48 26.72 -93.61 -108.94
CA GLU A 48 25.54 -93.42 -108.10
C GLU A 48 25.90 -93.25 -106.61
N LEU A 49 26.81 -94.08 -106.10
CA LEU A 49 27.29 -93.97 -104.72
C LEU A 49 28.03 -92.65 -104.48
N GLN A 50 28.94 -92.27 -105.39
CA GLN A 50 29.69 -91.02 -105.32
C GLN A 50 28.73 -89.82 -105.35
N GLN A 51 27.75 -89.84 -106.25
CA GLN A 51 26.74 -88.80 -106.36
C GLN A 51 25.86 -88.72 -105.10
N SER A 52 25.40 -89.87 -104.57
CA SER A 52 24.65 -89.92 -103.32
C SER A 52 25.46 -89.41 -102.12
N GLN A 53 26.75 -89.72 -102.06
CA GLN A 53 27.65 -89.22 -101.01
C GLN A 53 27.87 -87.71 -101.12
N GLU A 54 28.08 -87.20 -102.33
CA GLU A 54 28.25 -85.76 -102.61
C GLU A 54 26.96 -84.98 -102.30
N ASP A 55 25.80 -85.54 -102.63
CA ASP A 55 24.49 -84.99 -102.27
C ASP A 55 24.28 -84.98 -100.74
N ALA A 56 24.66 -86.06 -100.05
CA ALA A 56 24.56 -86.15 -98.59
C ALA A 56 25.49 -85.14 -97.89
N PHE A 57 26.73 -84.97 -98.36
CA PHE A 57 27.66 -83.98 -97.82
C PHE A 57 27.20 -82.55 -98.13
N SER A 58 26.68 -82.30 -99.34
CA SER A 58 26.13 -81.00 -99.70
C SER A 58 24.96 -80.63 -98.79
N LYS A 59 24.03 -81.57 -98.58
CA LYS A 59 22.89 -81.39 -97.67
C LYS A 59 23.31 -81.20 -96.21
N MET A 60 24.31 -81.95 -95.74
CA MET A 60 24.87 -81.79 -94.38
C MET A 60 25.56 -80.44 -94.21
N ALA A 61 26.31 -79.97 -95.21
CA ALA A 61 26.96 -78.66 -95.18
C ALA A 61 25.95 -77.51 -95.17
N GLU A 62 24.86 -77.62 -95.94
CA GLU A 62 23.75 -76.67 -95.90
C GLU A 62 23.05 -76.65 -94.54
N GLN A 63 22.77 -77.82 -93.95
CA GLN A 63 22.20 -77.92 -92.60
C GLN A 63 23.13 -77.29 -91.57
N MET A 64 24.43 -77.58 -91.61
CA MET A 64 25.42 -77.01 -90.68
C MET A 64 25.49 -75.49 -90.80
N LYS A 65 25.51 -74.93 -92.03
CA LYS A 65 25.45 -73.48 -92.26
C LYS A 65 24.16 -72.87 -91.73
N SER A 66 23.02 -73.53 -91.94
CA SER A 66 21.73 -73.06 -91.44
C SER A 66 21.71 -73.01 -89.91
N GLN A 67 22.26 -74.05 -89.26
CA GLN A 67 22.36 -74.15 -87.81
C GLN A 67 23.31 -73.11 -87.22
N GLU A 68 24.49 -72.93 -87.81
CA GLU A 68 25.43 -71.89 -87.42
C GLU A 68 24.79 -70.49 -87.53
N SER A 69 24.09 -70.23 -88.64
CA SER A 69 23.39 -68.95 -88.83
C SER A 69 22.29 -68.73 -87.78
N CYS A 70 21.60 -69.79 -87.35
CA CYS A 70 20.58 -69.73 -86.30
C CYS A 70 21.20 -69.42 -84.94
N TRP A 71 22.29 -70.12 -84.58
CA TRP A 71 23.03 -69.84 -83.35
C TRP A 71 23.66 -68.45 -83.32
N GLN A 72 24.22 -67.97 -84.43
CA GLN A 72 24.73 -66.60 -84.51
C GLN A 72 23.63 -65.56 -84.31
N LYS A 73 22.43 -65.77 -84.88
CA LYS A 73 21.27 -64.89 -84.65
C LYS A 73 20.86 -64.89 -83.18
N GLN A 74 20.77 -66.06 -82.55
CA GLN A 74 20.40 -66.18 -81.14
C GLN A 74 21.43 -65.54 -80.22
N LYS A 75 22.72 -65.75 -80.49
CA LYS A 75 23.83 -65.11 -79.77
C LYS A 75 23.73 -63.59 -79.85
N LYS A 76 23.59 -63.03 -81.06
CA LYS A 76 23.44 -61.57 -81.25
C LYS A 76 22.22 -61.02 -80.53
N TYR A 77 21.09 -61.73 -80.59
CA TYR A 77 19.87 -61.34 -79.87
C TYR A 77 20.10 -61.29 -78.35
N LEU A 78 20.69 -62.34 -77.77
CA LEU A 78 21.00 -62.37 -76.34
C LEU A 78 22.01 -61.30 -75.93
N GLU A 79 23.09 -61.11 -76.70
CA GLU A 79 24.08 -60.05 -76.45
C GLU A 79 23.43 -58.67 -76.45
N GLN A 80 22.50 -58.41 -77.38
CA GLN A 80 21.78 -57.15 -77.45
C GLN A 80 20.81 -56.98 -76.26
N GLN A 81 20.09 -58.03 -75.87
CA GLN A 81 19.21 -58.03 -74.69
C GLN A 81 20.00 -57.77 -73.40
N TYR A 82 21.12 -58.48 -73.20
CA TYR A 82 21.97 -58.28 -72.03
C TYR A 82 22.62 -56.89 -72.01
N SER A 83 23.03 -56.37 -73.18
CA SER A 83 23.57 -55.01 -73.27
C SER A 83 22.52 -53.96 -72.92
N GLY A 84 21.27 -54.15 -73.37
CA GLY A 84 20.15 -53.28 -72.99
C GLY A 84 19.87 -53.32 -71.49
N LEU A 85 19.74 -54.53 -70.92
CA LEU A 85 19.50 -54.70 -69.49
C LEU A 85 20.63 -54.12 -68.62
N LEU A 86 21.89 -54.31 -69.04
CA LEU A 86 23.05 -53.75 -68.34
C LEU A 86 23.01 -52.21 -68.37
N GLY A 87 22.63 -51.62 -69.50
CA GLY A 87 22.43 -50.18 -69.64
C GLY A 87 21.34 -49.63 -68.72
N GLU A 88 20.18 -50.29 -68.65
CA GLU A 88 19.10 -49.90 -67.75
C GLU A 88 19.48 -50.00 -66.27
N VAL A 89 20.18 -51.07 -65.88
CA VAL A 89 20.67 -51.23 -64.51
C VAL A 89 21.68 -50.15 -64.18
N HIS A 90 22.57 -49.81 -65.11
CA HIS A 90 23.55 -48.74 -64.92
C HIS A 90 22.88 -47.38 -64.78
N ALA A 91 21.89 -47.06 -65.62
CA ALA A 91 21.11 -45.82 -65.53
C ALA A 91 20.39 -45.70 -64.18
N ARG A 92 19.69 -46.76 -63.74
CA ARG A 92 19.04 -46.79 -62.42
C ARG A 92 20.05 -46.64 -61.27
N ALA A 93 21.20 -47.30 -61.35
CA ALA A 93 22.23 -47.18 -60.33
C ALA A 93 22.77 -45.74 -60.24
N GLN A 94 22.99 -45.07 -61.38
CA GLN A 94 23.39 -43.66 -61.41
C GLN A 94 22.31 -42.74 -60.81
N GLU A 95 21.03 -42.94 -61.14
CA GLU A 95 19.92 -42.17 -60.57
C GLU A 95 19.87 -42.31 -59.04
N TYR A 96 19.99 -43.53 -58.51
CA TYR A 96 20.04 -43.75 -57.06
C TYR A 96 21.28 -43.12 -56.43
N GLN A 97 22.42 -43.13 -57.10
CA GLN A 97 23.63 -42.50 -56.60
C GLN A 97 23.48 -40.97 -56.50
N VAL A 98 22.91 -40.33 -57.52
CA VAL A 98 22.63 -38.87 -57.48
C VAL A 98 21.63 -38.55 -56.38
N ALA A 99 20.53 -39.30 -56.28
CA ALA A 99 19.53 -39.10 -55.24
C ALA A 99 20.11 -39.31 -53.82
N ALA A 100 21.04 -40.27 -53.65
CA ALA A 100 21.71 -40.52 -52.39
C ALA A 100 22.63 -39.36 -51.98
N GLU A 101 23.42 -38.81 -52.91
CA GLU A 101 24.27 -37.63 -52.63
C GLU A 101 23.43 -36.38 -52.33
N GLU A 102 22.34 -36.15 -53.09
CA GLU A 102 21.40 -35.05 -52.78
C GLU A 102 20.78 -35.21 -51.38
N ASN A 103 20.36 -36.41 -51.01
CA ASN A 103 19.77 -36.67 -49.71
C ASN A 103 20.79 -36.53 -48.57
N LYS A 104 22.04 -36.92 -48.81
CA LYS A 104 23.15 -36.72 -47.87
C LYS A 104 23.42 -35.23 -47.64
N GLU A 105 23.40 -34.40 -48.69
CA GLU A 105 23.53 -32.95 -48.53
C GLU A 105 22.34 -32.35 -47.78
N LYS A 106 21.10 -32.78 -48.07
CA LYS A 106 19.90 -32.36 -47.32
C LYS A 106 19.99 -32.73 -45.84
N ILE A 107 20.45 -33.95 -45.52
CA ILE A 107 20.66 -34.40 -44.14
C ILE A 107 21.69 -33.51 -43.44
N TYR A 108 22.82 -33.24 -44.08
CA TYR A 108 23.86 -32.36 -43.51
C TYR A 108 23.33 -30.95 -43.19
N VAL A 109 22.50 -30.37 -44.06
CA VAL A 109 21.85 -29.08 -43.82
C VAL A 109 20.86 -29.16 -42.65
N LEU A 110 20.08 -30.24 -42.56
CA LEU A 110 19.14 -30.46 -41.46
C LEU A 110 19.87 -30.67 -40.12
N GLU A 111 20.96 -31.41 -40.08
CA GLU A 111 21.80 -31.61 -38.90
C GLU A 111 22.34 -30.27 -38.38
N LYS A 112 22.92 -29.44 -39.25
CA LYS A 112 23.36 -28.08 -38.88
C LYS A 112 22.23 -27.22 -38.33
N ARG A 113 21.03 -27.32 -38.92
CA ARG A 113 19.86 -26.59 -38.43
C ARG A 113 19.42 -27.12 -37.07
N GLN A 114 19.46 -28.43 -36.85
CA GLN A 114 19.13 -29.06 -35.58
C GLN A 114 20.11 -28.64 -34.48
N GLU A 115 21.42 -28.62 -34.76
CA GLU A 115 22.44 -28.11 -33.84
C GLU A 115 22.19 -26.65 -33.47
N LYS A 116 21.91 -25.79 -34.46
CA LYS A 116 21.57 -24.39 -34.24
C LYS A 116 20.32 -24.25 -33.35
N LEU A 117 19.25 -24.98 -33.66
CA LEU A 117 18.02 -24.97 -32.86
C LEU A 117 18.25 -25.48 -31.44
N ALA A 118 19.12 -26.48 -31.24
CA ALA A 118 19.47 -26.98 -29.92
C ALA A 118 20.18 -25.90 -29.08
N LEU A 119 21.13 -25.15 -29.69
CA LEU A 119 21.81 -24.03 -29.03
C LEU A 119 20.84 -22.89 -28.68
N GLU A 120 19.94 -22.54 -29.61
CA GLU A 120 18.89 -21.53 -29.36
C GLU A 120 17.95 -21.96 -28.22
N ASN A 121 17.56 -23.24 -28.18
CA ASN A 121 16.71 -23.78 -27.11
C ASN A 121 17.39 -23.68 -25.74
N VAL A 122 18.68 -24.06 -25.64
CA VAL A 122 19.46 -23.90 -24.40
C VAL A 122 19.54 -22.43 -23.98
N SER A 123 19.79 -21.53 -24.93
CA SER A 123 19.83 -20.07 -24.67
C SER A 123 18.50 -19.54 -24.14
N VAL A 124 17.38 -19.87 -24.80
CA VAL A 124 16.03 -19.45 -24.38
C VAL A 124 15.68 -20.03 -23.02
N LYS A 125 16.00 -21.30 -22.75
CA LYS A 125 15.78 -21.93 -21.45
C LYS A 125 16.55 -21.21 -20.35
N ASN A 126 17.82 -20.87 -20.59
CA ASN A 126 18.63 -20.12 -19.63
C ASN A 126 18.03 -18.73 -19.37
N MET A 127 17.64 -17.99 -20.41
CA MET A 127 16.97 -16.68 -20.26
C MET A 127 15.67 -16.80 -19.46
N LEU A 128 14.84 -17.82 -19.73
CA LEU A 128 13.60 -18.05 -19.00
C LEU A 128 13.85 -18.31 -17.51
N THR A 129 14.83 -19.16 -17.17
CA THR A 129 15.19 -19.43 -15.78
C THR A 129 15.70 -18.19 -15.04
N GLN A 130 16.44 -17.32 -15.76
CA GLN A 130 16.94 -16.06 -15.22
C GLN A 130 15.79 -15.07 -14.96
N VAL A 131 14.88 -14.88 -15.93
CA VAL A 131 13.70 -14.01 -15.76
C VAL A 131 12.78 -14.51 -14.64
N GLN A 132 12.60 -15.83 -14.51
CA GLN A 132 11.82 -16.39 -13.41
C GLN A 132 12.45 -16.12 -12.04
N LYS A 133 13.79 -16.20 -11.95
CA LYS A 133 14.54 -15.82 -10.74
C LYS A 133 14.40 -14.33 -10.44
N GLU A 134 14.49 -13.47 -11.44
CA GLU A 134 14.29 -12.02 -11.30
C GLU A 134 12.88 -11.70 -10.79
N HIS A 135 11.85 -12.25 -11.44
CA HIS A 135 10.45 -12.03 -11.08
C HIS A 135 10.14 -12.51 -9.65
N SER A 136 10.59 -13.71 -9.28
CA SER A 136 10.41 -14.21 -7.92
C SER A 136 11.17 -13.39 -6.87
N SER A 137 12.29 -12.75 -7.26
CA SER A 137 13.07 -11.88 -6.34
C SER A 137 12.36 -10.56 -6.14
N LEU A 138 11.87 -9.97 -7.23
CA LEU A 138 11.07 -8.75 -7.20
C LEU A 138 9.79 -8.94 -6.40
N LEU A 139 9.06 -10.04 -6.62
CA LEU A 139 7.85 -10.36 -5.87
C LEU A 139 8.12 -10.49 -4.37
N ALA A 140 9.18 -11.20 -4.00
CA ALA A 140 9.56 -11.37 -2.61
C ALA A 140 10.01 -10.04 -1.96
N ALA A 141 10.75 -9.19 -2.69
CA ALA A 141 11.09 -7.85 -2.22
C ALA A 141 9.83 -6.97 -2.03
N CYS A 142 8.90 -6.99 -2.99
CA CYS A 142 7.61 -6.30 -2.87
C CYS A 142 6.80 -6.80 -1.66
N ALA A 143 6.77 -8.12 -1.42
CA ALA A 143 6.08 -8.70 -0.27
C ALA A 143 6.72 -8.26 1.06
N LEU A 144 8.05 -8.22 1.14
CA LEU A 144 8.77 -7.72 2.33
C LEU A 144 8.49 -6.23 2.58
N LEU A 145 8.52 -5.40 1.53
CA LEU A 145 8.23 -3.97 1.62
C LEU A 145 6.77 -3.70 2.00
N ALA A 146 5.82 -4.41 1.39
CA ALA A 146 4.40 -4.33 1.76
C ALA A 146 4.17 -4.77 3.22
N GLY A 147 4.82 -5.86 3.64
CA GLY A 147 4.80 -6.35 5.01
C GLY A 147 5.37 -5.36 6.03
N ALA A 148 6.30 -4.50 5.63
CA ALA A 148 6.82 -3.41 6.46
C ALA A 148 5.91 -2.16 6.43
N LEU A 149 5.32 -1.82 5.28
CA LEU A 149 4.47 -0.65 5.11
C LEU A 149 3.14 -0.76 5.85
N CYS A 150 2.49 -1.93 5.83
CA CYS A 150 1.17 -2.12 6.45
C CYS A 150 1.17 -1.80 7.97
N PRO A 151 2.11 -2.32 8.79
CA PRO A 151 2.22 -1.95 10.19
C PRO A 151 2.57 -0.48 10.42
N LEU A 152 3.40 0.12 9.56
CA LEU A 152 3.76 1.54 9.66
C LEU A 152 2.56 2.44 9.38
N TYR A 153 1.76 2.10 8.36
CA TYR A 153 0.50 2.79 8.07
C TYR A 153 -0.47 2.70 9.25
N GLY A 154 -0.66 1.51 9.82
CA GLY A 154 -1.50 1.34 11.02
C GLY A 154 -1.02 2.17 12.21
N ARG A 155 0.30 2.24 12.45
CA ARG A 155 0.89 3.11 13.49
C ARG A 155 0.68 4.59 13.19
N SER A 156 0.81 5.01 11.92
CA SER A 156 0.55 6.39 11.50
C SER A 156 -0.91 6.78 11.73
N CYS A 157 -1.87 5.93 11.36
CA CYS A 157 -3.28 6.14 11.65
C CYS A 157 -3.55 6.29 13.15
N ALA A 158 -2.98 5.41 13.97
CA ALA A 158 -3.11 5.49 15.42
C ALA A 158 -2.54 6.80 16.00
N LEU A 159 -1.39 7.27 15.49
CA LEU A 159 -0.81 8.56 15.87
C LEU A 159 -1.69 9.73 15.42
N SER A 160 -2.28 9.67 14.23
CA SER A 160 -3.23 10.69 13.76
C SER A 160 -4.44 10.77 14.69
N SER A 161 -5.04 9.64 15.06
CA SER A 161 -6.16 9.63 16.00
C SER A 161 -5.77 10.18 17.39
N GLN A 162 -4.56 9.88 17.87
CA GLN A 162 -4.05 10.46 19.12
C GLN A 162 -3.84 11.98 19.01
N ARG A 163 -3.32 12.48 17.89
CA ARG A 163 -3.21 13.91 17.62
C ARG A 163 -4.57 14.59 17.64
N ASP A 164 -5.56 14.01 16.99
CA ASP A 164 -6.91 14.59 16.90
C ASP A 164 -7.55 14.69 18.30
N LEU A 165 -7.45 13.63 19.11
CA LEU A 165 -7.90 13.66 20.50
C LEU A 165 -7.19 14.71 21.36
N LEU A 166 -5.88 14.90 21.16
CA LEU A 166 -5.11 15.92 21.87
C LEU A 166 -5.48 17.33 21.39
N GLN A 167 -5.70 17.51 20.09
CA GLN A 167 -6.15 18.77 19.52
C GLN A 167 -7.51 19.17 20.09
N ASP A 168 -8.45 18.24 20.19
CA ASP A 168 -9.76 18.46 20.81
C ASP A 168 -9.61 18.88 22.28
N GLN A 169 -8.70 18.25 23.03
CA GLN A 169 -8.42 18.64 24.41
C GLN A 169 -7.86 20.06 24.49
N VAL A 170 -6.91 20.42 23.63
CA VAL A 170 -6.34 21.78 23.58
C VAL A 170 -7.43 22.80 23.27
N ASN A 171 -8.27 22.53 22.27
CA ASN A 171 -9.38 23.41 21.88
C ASN A 171 -10.36 23.64 23.05
N ILE A 172 -10.72 22.58 23.79
CA ILE A 172 -11.60 22.69 24.97
C ILE A 172 -10.93 23.52 26.07
N TYR A 173 -9.63 23.30 26.34
CA TYR A 173 -8.91 24.08 27.35
C TYR A 173 -8.77 25.56 26.95
N GLU A 174 -8.59 25.86 25.67
CA GLU A 174 -8.57 27.23 25.17
C GLU A 174 -9.93 27.90 25.35
N LEU A 175 -11.03 27.22 25.03
CA LEU A 175 -12.39 27.72 25.25
C LEU A 175 -12.66 28.00 26.74
N VAL A 176 -12.34 27.06 27.62
CA VAL A 176 -12.45 27.23 29.08
C VAL A 176 -11.63 28.42 29.57
N ASN A 177 -10.39 28.58 29.08
CA ASN A 177 -9.55 29.70 29.45
C ASN A 177 -10.12 31.04 28.96
N GLN A 178 -10.76 31.08 27.79
CA GLN A 178 -11.44 32.27 27.31
C GLN A 178 -12.64 32.61 28.19
N GLU A 179 -13.48 31.64 28.58
CA GLU A 179 -14.62 31.87 29.49
C GLU A 179 -14.17 32.37 30.87
N ILE A 180 -13.13 31.78 31.44
CA ILE A 180 -12.55 32.25 32.70
C ILE A 180 -12.04 33.68 32.58
N ARG A 181 -11.33 34.01 31.49
CA ARG A 181 -10.86 35.39 31.24
C ARG A 181 -12.02 36.37 31.13
N THR A 182 -13.10 36.00 30.44
CA THR A 182 -14.31 36.82 30.33
C THR A 182 -14.98 37.04 31.68
N LEU A 183 -15.11 35.99 32.50
CA LEU A 183 -15.65 36.12 33.87
C LEU A 183 -14.79 37.01 34.76
N VAL A 184 -13.47 36.83 34.71
CA VAL A 184 -12.54 37.68 35.45
C VAL A 184 -12.64 39.13 34.98
N HIS A 185 -12.76 39.38 33.67
CA HIS A 185 -12.94 40.74 33.15
C HIS A 185 -14.27 41.38 33.61
N ILE A 186 -15.38 40.62 33.62
CA ILE A 186 -16.68 41.10 34.12
C ILE A 186 -16.60 41.47 35.61
N LEU A 187 -15.91 40.65 36.41
CA LEU A 187 -15.75 40.89 37.85
C LEU A 187 -14.72 42.00 38.15
N SER A 188 -13.68 42.13 37.33
CA SER A 188 -12.55 43.06 37.54
C SER A 188 -12.80 44.47 37.00
N HIS A 189 -13.86 44.71 36.23
CA HIS A 189 -14.20 46.05 35.72
C HIS A 189 -14.61 47.05 36.85
N VAL A 190 -14.57 46.62 38.11
CA VAL A 190 -14.92 47.42 39.29
C VAL A 190 -13.68 47.89 40.08
N GLU A 191 -12.47 47.43 39.75
CA GLU A 191 -11.26 47.81 40.49
C GLU A 191 -10.15 48.33 39.58
N GLU A 192 -10.31 49.55 39.05
CA GLU A 192 -9.15 50.44 38.94
C GLU A 192 -8.95 51.12 40.30
N ASN A 193 -8.13 50.50 41.15
CA ASN A 193 -7.04 51.14 41.88
C ASN A 193 -6.60 50.29 43.08
N ASN A 194 -5.27 50.14 43.14
CA ASN A 194 -4.43 49.93 44.33
C ASN A 194 -3.86 48.52 44.57
N GLN A 195 -2.54 48.47 44.36
CA GLN A 195 -1.55 47.89 45.26
C GLN A 195 -1.89 46.55 45.93
N ASP A 196 -1.66 45.45 45.22
CA ASP A 196 -1.40 44.17 45.90
C ASP A 196 -0.47 43.21 45.10
N GLU A 197 0.50 43.77 44.37
CA GLU A 197 1.49 42.97 43.62
C GLU A 197 2.53 42.24 44.50
N ALA A 198 2.60 42.55 45.79
CA ALA A 198 3.66 42.02 46.65
C ALA A 198 3.34 40.65 47.28
N LYS A 199 2.07 40.31 47.54
CA LYS A 199 1.69 39.06 48.23
C LYS A 199 1.52 37.85 47.29
N LEU A 200 1.32 38.08 46.00
CA LEU A 200 1.18 37.03 44.98
C LEU A 200 2.47 36.28 44.64
N LYS A 201 3.65 36.80 45.03
CA LYS A 201 4.95 36.23 44.65
C LYS A 201 5.30 34.89 45.35
N LYS A 202 4.73 34.58 46.53
CA LYS A 202 5.00 33.30 47.22
C LYS A 202 4.19 32.09 46.68
N ARG A 203 3.06 32.31 46.01
CA ARG A 203 2.26 31.22 45.38
C ARG A 203 2.76 30.82 43.98
N LYS A 204 3.51 31.70 43.30
CA LYS A 204 4.01 31.48 41.92
C LYS A 204 5.02 30.33 41.80
N PHE A 205 5.74 29.98 42.87
CA PHE A 205 6.75 28.91 42.82
C PHE A 205 6.17 27.49 42.65
N LYS A 206 4.97 27.19 43.18
CA LYS A 206 4.29 25.90 42.89
C LYS A 206 3.76 25.83 41.45
N GLY A 207 3.33 26.96 40.89
CA GLY A 207 2.93 27.07 39.49
C GLY A 207 4.11 26.91 38.52
N LEU A 208 5.28 27.43 38.89
CA LEU A 208 6.51 27.28 38.11
C LEU A 208 6.97 25.82 37.99
N ILE A 209 6.72 24.97 39.00
CA ILE A 209 7.00 23.52 38.90
C ILE A 209 6.06 22.84 37.88
N HIS A 210 4.78 23.21 37.85
CA HIS A 210 3.85 22.69 36.84
C HIS A 210 4.14 23.23 35.44
N VAL A 211 4.56 24.49 35.32
CA VAL A 211 5.02 25.09 34.06
C VAL A 211 6.33 24.44 33.61
N PHE A 212 7.26 24.15 34.54
CA PHE A 212 8.48 23.42 34.26
C PHE A 212 8.17 21.97 33.82
N ARG A 213 7.26 21.27 34.50
CA ARG A 213 6.82 19.93 34.08
C ARG A 213 6.14 19.94 32.72
N ARG A 214 5.28 20.93 32.45
CA ARG A 214 4.68 21.12 31.11
C ARG A 214 5.72 21.45 30.06
N GLY A 215 6.69 22.31 30.38
CA GLY A 215 7.82 22.64 29.53
C GLY A 215 8.70 21.43 29.25
N VAL A 216 9.01 20.62 30.26
CA VAL A 216 9.76 19.37 30.10
C VAL A 216 8.96 18.34 29.30
N ILE A 217 7.64 18.22 29.48
CA ILE A 217 6.80 17.35 28.65
C ILE A 217 6.75 17.84 27.21
N ALA A 218 6.61 19.16 26.98
CA ALA A 218 6.60 19.77 25.65
C ALA A 218 7.97 19.64 24.97
N VAL A 219 9.07 19.85 25.70
CA VAL A 219 10.44 19.66 25.22
C VAL A 219 10.70 18.18 24.97
N LEU A 220 10.24 17.25 25.81
CA LEU A 220 10.35 15.81 25.56
C LEU A 220 9.47 15.38 24.38
N ALA A 221 8.29 15.96 24.19
CA ALA A 221 7.43 15.72 23.03
C ALA A 221 8.03 16.30 21.74
N ALA A 222 8.61 17.50 21.80
CA ALA A 222 9.33 18.13 20.70
C ALA A 222 10.64 17.39 20.40
N ASN A 223 11.36 16.92 21.42
CA ASN A 223 12.57 16.12 21.26
C ASN A 223 12.22 14.69 20.80
N ARG A 224 11.02 14.17 21.11
CA ARG A 224 10.46 12.96 20.49
C ARG A 224 10.01 13.17 19.07
N LEU A 225 9.43 14.32 18.74
CA LEU A 225 9.08 14.70 17.37
C LEU A 225 10.34 14.95 16.55
N LYS A 226 11.38 15.53 17.17
CA LYS A 226 12.70 15.71 16.58
C LYS A 226 13.42 14.38 16.42
N ILE A 227 13.42 13.51 17.44
CA ILE A 227 13.96 12.15 17.33
C ILE A 227 13.12 11.32 16.37
N LEU A 228 11.78 11.46 16.31
CA LEU A 228 10.93 10.81 15.31
C LEU A 228 11.19 11.38 13.91
N ALA A 229 11.48 12.67 13.77
CA ALA A 229 11.86 13.30 12.52
C ALA A 229 13.31 12.97 12.10
N GLN A 230 14.19 12.65 13.07
CA GLN A 230 15.58 12.24 12.87
C GLN A 230 15.73 10.71 12.72
N SER A 231 14.83 9.92 13.32
CA SER A 231 14.76 8.44 13.22
C SER A 231 13.76 7.98 12.16
N SER A 232 12.85 8.85 11.74
CA SER A 232 12.39 8.84 10.36
C SER A 232 13.54 9.37 9.53
N SER A 233 14.48 8.49 9.18
CA SER A 233 15.06 8.59 7.84
C SER A 233 13.87 8.82 6.92
N SER A 234 13.84 9.96 6.24
CA SER A 234 12.88 10.25 5.19
C SER A 234 12.80 9.05 4.26
N LEU A 235 11.89 8.12 4.53
CA LEU A 235 11.42 7.20 3.49
C LEU A 235 10.59 8.00 2.51
N PHE A 236 9.97 9.11 2.97
CA PHE A 236 9.30 10.06 2.12
C PHE A 236 9.38 11.49 2.68
N SER A 237 10.14 12.40 2.02
CA SER A 237 10.07 13.85 2.26
C SER A 237 9.89 14.68 0.99
N TRP A 238 8.88 15.53 1.10
CA TRP A 238 8.34 16.66 0.31
C TRP A 238 9.42 17.72 -0.07
N VAL A 239 9.34 18.50 -1.17
CA VAL A 239 8.60 19.77 -1.29
C VAL A 239 8.47 20.29 -2.74
N THR A 240 7.20 20.55 -3.08
CA THR A 240 6.52 21.45 -4.04
C THR A 240 7.18 21.97 -5.32
N GLY A 241 6.46 21.71 -6.41
CA GLY A 241 6.13 22.70 -7.44
C GLY A 241 4.62 22.71 -7.72
N PHE A 242 3.85 23.37 -6.85
CA PHE A 242 2.50 23.92 -7.04
C PHE A 242 1.29 23.06 -7.48
N LYS A 243 0.25 23.21 -6.63
CA LYS A 243 -1.21 22.97 -6.78
C LYS A 243 -1.75 21.59 -6.41
N GLU A 244 -2.85 21.67 -5.67
CA GLU A 244 -3.59 20.69 -4.89
C GLU A 244 -3.43 19.20 -5.27
N GLY A 245 -2.86 18.39 -4.36
CA GLY A 245 -2.94 16.93 -4.48
C GLY A 245 -2.40 16.18 -3.26
N ILE A 246 -3.26 15.43 -2.57
CA ILE A 246 -2.91 14.48 -1.51
C ILE A 246 -2.38 13.21 -2.20
N GLY A 247 -1.11 13.21 -2.62
CA GLY A 247 -0.47 12.08 -3.30
C GLY A 247 0.55 11.35 -2.42
N ILE A 248 0.64 10.02 -2.56
CA ILE A 248 1.65 9.17 -1.90
C ILE A 248 2.99 9.36 -2.63
N LEU A 249 4.06 9.61 -1.87
CA LEU A 249 5.42 9.84 -2.40
C LEU A 249 6.07 8.52 -2.86
N VAL A 250 6.88 8.55 -3.93
CA VAL A 250 7.72 7.42 -4.41
C VAL A 250 9.15 7.93 -4.59
N CYS A 251 10.12 7.42 -3.82
CA CYS A 251 11.52 7.85 -3.90
C CYS A 251 12.26 7.12 -5.02
N VAL A 252 13.08 7.88 -5.75
CA VAL A 252 13.98 7.42 -6.82
C VAL A 252 15.40 7.79 -6.39
N GLY A 253 16.36 6.87 -6.41
CA GLY A 253 17.75 7.22 -6.09
C GLY A 253 18.46 7.91 -7.25
N GLU A 254 19.43 8.78 -6.96
CA GLU A 254 20.15 9.53 -8.00
C GLU A 254 21.06 8.60 -8.83
N SER A 255 20.95 8.70 -10.17
CA SER A 255 21.98 8.18 -11.07
C SER A 255 23.04 9.26 -11.30
N LYS A 256 24.32 8.90 -11.17
CA LYS A 256 25.46 9.81 -11.41
C LYS A 256 25.54 10.18 -12.90
N GLY A 257 24.71 11.13 -13.36
CA GLY A 257 24.61 11.57 -14.76
C GLY A 257 24.68 13.10 -14.90
N LYS A 258 25.44 13.58 -15.89
CA LYS A 258 25.81 15.00 -16.11
C LYS A 258 24.62 15.96 -16.13
N ARG A 259 24.68 16.99 -15.29
CA ARG A 259 23.76 18.15 -15.23
C ARG A 259 23.98 19.03 -16.46
N ASN A 260 23.04 19.06 -17.41
CA ASN A 260 22.96 20.08 -18.48
C ASN A 260 21.58 20.15 -19.20
N LEU A 261 20.48 19.69 -18.59
CA LEU A 261 19.13 19.72 -19.20
C LEU A 261 18.09 20.42 -18.28
N SER A 262 16.91 20.74 -18.81
CA SER A 262 15.83 21.37 -18.04
C SER A 262 15.29 20.45 -16.93
N LYS A 263 14.87 21.02 -15.80
CA LYS A 263 14.55 20.30 -14.54
C LYS A 263 13.51 19.18 -14.70
N GLU A 264 12.50 19.34 -15.54
CA GLU A 264 11.44 18.33 -15.73
C GLU A 264 11.89 17.13 -16.57
N GLN A 265 12.77 17.35 -17.55
CA GLN A 265 13.26 16.30 -18.44
C GLN A 265 14.34 15.44 -17.76
N ILE A 266 15.10 16.05 -16.84
CA ILE A 266 16.07 15.35 -15.97
C ILE A 266 15.37 14.32 -15.08
N HIS A 267 14.27 14.69 -14.40
CA HIS A 267 13.60 13.79 -13.47
C HIS A 267 12.97 12.56 -14.13
N CYS A 268 12.40 12.71 -15.34
CA CYS A 268 11.88 11.56 -16.09
C CYS A 268 13.00 10.61 -16.53
N VAL A 269 14.15 11.14 -16.97
CA VAL A 269 15.30 10.34 -17.38
C VAL A 269 15.95 9.63 -16.18
N GLU A 270 16.04 10.31 -15.04
CA GLU A 270 16.54 9.72 -13.79
C GLU A 270 15.62 8.61 -13.27
N ALA A 271 14.30 8.84 -13.25
CA ALA A 271 13.31 7.82 -12.89
C ALA A 271 13.38 6.60 -13.83
N LEU A 272 13.45 6.82 -15.15
CA LEU A 272 13.63 5.72 -16.10
C LEU A 272 14.95 4.99 -15.90
N SER A 273 16.05 5.71 -15.63
CA SER A 273 17.36 5.11 -15.34
C SER A 273 17.36 4.28 -14.07
N TRP A 274 16.52 4.65 -13.10
CA TRP A 274 16.35 3.91 -11.85
C TRP A 274 15.57 2.61 -12.06
N PHE A 275 14.39 2.69 -12.72
CA PHE A 275 13.55 1.52 -12.99
C PHE A 275 14.21 0.52 -13.96
N THR A 276 15.17 0.97 -14.78
CA THR A 276 15.94 0.12 -15.69
C THR A 276 17.33 -0.25 -15.16
N SER A 277 17.65 0.11 -13.91
CA SER A 277 18.98 -0.11 -13.32
C SER A 277 19.25 -1.60 -13.07
N SER A 278 20.23 -2.15 -13.79
CA SER A 278 20.74 -3.51 -13.57
C SER A 278 21.37 -3.67 -12.19
N ASN A 279 21.98 -2.61 -11.65
CA ASN A 279 22.57 -2.59 -10.31
C ASN A 279 21.49 -2.72 -9.23
N LEU A 280 20.34 -2.06 -9.40
CA LEU A 280 19.20 -2.17 -8.50
C LEU A 280 18.62 -3.59 -8.54
N LEU A 281 18.42 -4.14 -9.74
CA LEU A 281 17.94 -5.50 -9.91
C LEU A 281 18.88 -6.53 -9.26
N ALA A 282 20.19 -6.39 -9.46
CA ALA A 282 21.19 -7.26 -8.83
C ALA A 282 21.21 -7.12 -7.29
N ALA A 283 21.05 -5.90 -6.77
CA ALA A 283 20.94 -5.64 -5.33
C ALA A 283 19.68 -6.29 -4.74
N ILE A 284 18.54 -6.24 -5.44
CA ILE A 284 17.30 -6.90 -5.02
C ILE A 284 17.47 -8.42 -5.01
N ILE A 285 17.93 -9.01 -6.12
CA ILE A 285 18.12 -10.47 -6.23
C ILE A 285 19.04 -10.96 -5.11
N SER A 286 20.21 -10.35 -4.97
CA SER A 286 21.20 -10.76 -3.97
C SER A 286 20.70 -10.63 -2.53
N SER A 287 19.79 -9.71 -2.22
CA SER A 287 19.23 -9.53 -0.87
C SER A 287 18.21 -10.60 -0.49
N VAL A 288 17.54 -11.18 -1.49
CA VAL A 288 16.42 -12.11 -1.26
C VAL A 288 16.77 -13.55 -1.61
N THR A 289 17.98 -13.82 -2.14
CA THR A 289 18.47 -15.18 -2.46
C THR A 289 18.27 -16.20 -1.32
N GLU A 290 18.69 -15.86 -0.10
CA GLU A 290 18.57 -16.74 1.06
C GLU A 290 17.10 -17.07 1.39
N LEU A 291 16.22 -16.07 1.33
CA LEU A 291 14.79 -16.27 1.54
C LEU A 291 14.18 -17.16 0.45
N GLN A 292 14.58 -16.98 -0.81
CA GLN A 292 14.10 -17.81 -1.91
C GLN A 292 14.54 -19.27 -1.78
N ASP A 293 15.77 -19.50 -1.33
CA ASP A 293 16.28 -20.85 -1.13
C ASP A 293 15.53 -21.55 0.00
N VAL A 294 15.18 -20.82 1.07
CA VAL A 294 14.32 -21.34 2.15
C VAL A 294 12.91 -21.61 1.64
N VAL A 295 12.31 -20.71 0.86
CA VAL A 295 10.95 -20.88 0.29
C VAL A 295 10.87 -22.06 -0.68
N LYS A 296 11.90 -22.27 -1.51
CA LYS A 296 11.95 -23.41 -2.46
C LYS A 296 12.14 -24.76 -1.77
N LYS A 297 12.76 -24.76 -0.59
CA LYS A 297 13.03 -25.98 0.22
C LYS A 297 11.98 -26.23 1.29
N ALA A 298 11.09 -25.26 1.56
CA ALA A 298 10.09 -25.38 2.61
C ALA A 298 9.03 -26.40 2.21
N ASP A 299 9.12 -27.59 2.79
CA ASP A 299 7.99 -28.52 2.83
C ASP A 299 6.85 -27.87 3.64
N PRO A 300 5.57 -28.08 3.26
CA PRO A 300 4.41 -27.49 3.92
C PRO A 300 4.13 -28.01 5.34
N LYS A 301 5.14 -28.54 6.05
CA LYS A 301 5.03 -28.93 7.45
C LYS A 301 5.28 -27.73 8.38
N PRO A 302 4.50 -27.58 9.47
CA PRO A 302 4.09 -26.22 9.87
C PRO A 302 4.92 -25.52 10.95
N TRP A 303 5.76 -26.23 11.73
CA TRP A 303 6.24 -25.68 13.02
C TRP A 303 7.74 -25.36 13.10
N LEU A 304 8.60 -26.13 12.42
CA LEU A 304 10.05 -25.88 12.40
C LEU A 304 10.47 -24.95 11.25
N SER A 305 9.64 -24.84 10.21
CA SER A 305 9.86 -23.98 9.04
C SER A 305 9.54 -22.51 9.33
N GLU A 306 8.66 -22.21 10.29
CA GLU A 306 8.21 -20.85 10.57
C GLU A 306 9.33 -19.96 11.10
N HIS A 307 10.07 -20.38 12.12
CA HIS A 307 11.19 -19.59 12.67
C HIS A 307 12.32 -19.37 11.65
N VAL A 308 12.62 -20.39 10.85
CA VAL A 308 13.64 -20.29 9.79
C VAL A 308 13.17 -19.33 8.71
N LEU A 309 11.91 -19.42 8.26
CA LEU A 309 11.33 -18.52 7.27
C LEU A 309 11.26 -17.08 7.78
N VAL A 310 10.82 -16.86 9.02
CA VAL A 310 10.73 -15.54 9.64
C VAL A 310 12.12 -14.92 9.81
N SER A 311 13.12 -15.70 10.24
CA SER A 311 14.50 -15.20 10.35
C SER A 311 15.11 -14.87 8.99
N ALA A 312 14.88 -15.71 7.98
CA ALA A 312 15.31 -15.45 6.61
C ALA A 312 14.63 -14.20 6.04
N ALA A 313 13.33 -14.00 6.29
CA ALA A 313 12.60 -12.81 5.87
C ALA A 313 13.15 -11.54 6.54
N ARG A 314 13.45 -11.58 7.83
CA ARG A 314 14.04 -10.43 8.57
C ARG A 314 15.45 -10.10 8.06
N ASN A 315 16.29 -11.11 7.82
CA ASN A 315 17.63 -10.94 7.30
C ASN A 315 17.62 -10.42 5.86
N SER A 316 16.75 -10.96 4.99
CA SER A 316 16.56 -10.48 3.62
C SER A 316 16.01 -9.06 3.58
N PHE A 317 15.09 -8.71 4.49
CA PHE A 317 14.60 -7.34 4.61
C PHE A 317 15.71 -6.39 5.05
N SER A 318 16.50 -6.74 6.07
CA SER A 318 17.65 -5.92 6.50
C SER A 318 18.62 -5.69 5.35
N LYS A 319 19.04 -6.76 4.65
CA LYS A 319 19.95 -6.67 3.50
C LYS A 319 19.38 -5.83 2.36
N LEU A 320 18.07 -5.95 2.10
CA LEU A 320 17.37 -5.16 1.09
C LEU A 320 17.41 -3.68 1.48
N MET A 321 17.08 -3.36 2.73
CA MET A 321 17.12 -1.98 3.22
C MET A 321 18.55 -1.42 3.23
N ASP A 322 19.55 -2.18 3.66
CA ASP A 322 20.95 -1.74 3.66
C ASP A 322 21.44 -1.41 2.24
N LYS A 323 21.11 -2.25 1.26
CA LYS A 323 21.47 -1.98 -0.14
C LYS A 323 20.66 -0.85 -0.74
N LEU A 324 19.36 -0.78 -0.48
CA LEU A 324 18.54 0.34 -0.94
C LEU A 324 19.04 1.66 -0.32
N ASN A 325 19.41 1.66 0.95
CA ASN A 325 20.01 2.81 1.62
C ASN A 325 21.28 3.25 0.90
N VAL A 326 22.21 2.35 0.56
CA VAL A 326 23.43 2.72 -0.20
C VAL A 326 23.10 3.30 -1.58
N ILE A 327 22.06 2.79 -2.25
CA ILE A 327 21.64 3.31 -3.57
C ILE A 327 20.86 4.65 -3.41
N MET A 328 20.29 4.92 -2.24
CA MET A 328 19.56 6.15 -1.90
C MET A 328 20.44 7.23 -1.22
N GLU A 329 21.53 6.86 -0.55
CA GLU A 329 22.48 7.71 0.19
C GLU A 329 23.38 8.56 -0.71
N THR A 330 23.21 8.51 -2.04
CA THR A 330 23.79 9.52 -2.93
C THR A 330 23.16 10.90 -2.75
N VAL A 331 22.05 11.00 -2.01
CA VAL A 331 21.51 12.26 -1.48
C VAL A 331 22.22 12.62 -0.16
N PRO A 332 22.88 13.78 -0.04
CA PRO A 332 23.58 14.14 1.18
C PRO A 332 22.56 14.44 2.28
N LEU A 333 22.42 13.51 3.22
CA LEU A 333 21.79 13.80 4.50
C LEU A 333 22.78 13.43 5.59
N ASP A 334 23.07 14.42 6.44
CA ASP A 334 24.08 14.38 7.49
C ASP A 334 24.05 13.07 8.30
N SER A 335 25.25 12.53 8.47
CA SER A 335 25.60 11.34 9.21
C SER A 335 24.92 11.25 10.58
N SER A 336 24.18 10.16 10.81
CA SER A 336 24.14 9.38 12.06
C SER A 336 22.80 8.66 12.19
N MET A 337 22.74 7.34 11.94
CA MET A 337 22.05 6.41 12.84
C MET A 337 22.06 4.96 12.36
N THR A 338 22.79 4.13 13.10
CA THR A 338 22.38 2.74 13.35
C THR A 338 21.54 2.71 14.62
N ILE A 339 20.25 2.36 14.53
CA ILE A 339 19.42 2.04 15.72
C ILE A 339 19.01 0.57 15.65
N THR A 340 19.66 -0.25 16.47
CA THR A 340 19.22 -1.60 16.81
C THR A 340 17.97 -1.54 17.68
N TYR A 341 16.86 -2.06 17.15
CA TYR A 341 15.54 -2.08 17.79
C TYR A 341 15.43 -3.27 18.75
N GLN A 342 15.93 -3.16 19.98
CA GLN A 342 15.61 -4.15 21.01
C GLN A 342 15.77 -3.61 22.43
N GLU A 343 14.79 -2.86 22.94
CA GLU A 343 14.68 -2.65 24.39
C GLU A 343 13.22 -2.80 24.85
N LYS A 344 12.91 -4.01 25.37
CA LYS A 344 11.91 -4.16 26.43
C LYS A 344 12.36 -3.24 27.57
N ASP A 345 11.44 -2.46 28.13
CA ASP A 345 11.67 -1.33 29.08
C ASP A 345 11.91 0.06 28.47
N SER A 346 11.70 0.23 27.17
CA SER A 346 11.63 1.55 26.56
C SER A 346 10.68 2.51 27.31
N LEU A 347 11.14 3.74 27.54
CA LEU A 347 10.38 4.82 28.17
C LEU A 347 9.03 5.08 27.46
N VAL A 348 8.93 4.74 26.18
CA VAL A 348 7.70 4.77 25.37
C VAL A 348 6.67 3.78 25.89
N GLN A 349 7.09 2.54 26.18
CA GLN A 349 6.21 1.51 26.73
C GLN A 349 5.77 1.87 28.15
N ARG A 350 6.68 2.38 28.99
CA ARG A 350 6.34 2.83 30.35
C ARG A 350 5.37 4.01 30.37
N LEU A 351 5.47 4.93 29.41
CA LEU A 351 4.54 6.06 29.28
C LEU A 351 3.21 5.67 28.66
N ALA A 352 3.19 4.77 27.67
CA ALA A 352 1.94 4.22 27.15
C ALA A 352 1.19 3.44 28.24
N HIS A 353 1.91 2.64 29.05
CA HIS A 353 1.33 1.95 30.20
C HIS A 353 0.89 2.93 31.29
N GLY A 354 1.65 4.00 31.55
CA GLY A 354 1.29 5.04 32.51
C GLY A 354 0.05 5.84 32.08
N LEU A 355 -0.04 6.24 30.80
CA LEU A 355 -1.20 6.90 30.22
C LEU A 355 -2.42 6.00 30.22
N HIS A 356 -2.26 4.74 29.80
CA HIS A 356 -3.34 3.76 29.83
C HIS A 356 -3.83 3.56 31.27
N LYS A 357 -2.91 3.40 32.24
CA LYS A 357 -3.22 3.25 33.66
C LYS A 357 -3.97 4.47 34.21
N ILE A 358 -3.52 5.68 33.91
CA ILE A 358 -4.20 6.92 34.32
C ILE A 358 -5.58 7.02 33.68
N ASN A 359 -5.73 6.62 32.42
CA ASN A 359 -7.00 6.69 31.70
C ASN A 359 -7.99 5.62 32.19
N THR A 360 -7.52 4.41 32.53
CA THR A 360 -8.36 3.38 33.18
C THR A 360 -8.70 3.74 34.63
N GLN A 361 -7.77 4.31 35.39
CA GLN A 361 -8.06 4.78 36.76
C GLN A 361 -9.05 5.96 36.74
N ALA A 362 -8.93 6.88 35.78
CA ALA A 362 -9.93 7.94 35.58
C ALA A 362 -11.30 7.39 35.17
N LEU A 363 -11.35 6.24 34.50
CA LEU A 363 -12.59 5.53 34.16
C LEU A 363 -13.22 4.87 35.41
N GLU A 364 -12.39 4.23 36.24
CA GLU A 364 -12.80 3.57 37.49
C GLU A 364 -13.27 4.56 38.56
N ASP A 365 -12.64 5.73 38.65
CA ASP A 365 -13.01 6.81 39.58
C ASP A 365 -14.23 7.64 39.11
N GLY A 366 -14.90 7.25 38.02
CA GLY A 366 -16.07 7.96 37.48
C GLY A 366 -15.75 9.37 36.92
N LEU A 367 -14.48 9.72 36.79
CA LEU A 367 -13.98 11.00 36.23
C LEU A 367 -14.07 11.04 34.70
N CYS A 368 -14.96 10.25 34.11
CA CYS A 368 -15.22 10.22 32.68
C CYS A 368 -16.13 11.36 32.21
N ASP A 369 -16.69 12.14 33.14
CA ASP A 369 -17.35 13.38 32.79
C ASP A 369 -16.25 14.41 32.44
N ARG A 370 -15.99 14.62 31.14
CA ARG A 370 -15.19 15.75 30.59
C ARG A 370 -15.83 17.12 30.88
N LEU A 371 -16.99 17.13 31.52
CA LEU A 371 -17.81 18.27 31.87
C LEU A 371 -17.55 18.95 33.24
N PRO A 372 -16.60 18.62 34.15
CA PRO A 372 -16.67 19.13 35.52
C PRO A 372 -16.27 20.59 35.54
N ILE A 373 -15.26 20.99 34.75
CA ILE A 373 -14.78 22.38 34.72
C ILE A 373 -15.82 23.30 34.06
N MET A 374 -16.42 22.88 32.95
CA MET A 374 -17.52 23.61 32.30
C MET A 374 -18.77 23.69 33.19
N LYS A 375 -19.14 22.60 33.88
CA LYS A 375 -20.23 22.60 34.87
C LYS A 375 -19.91 23.50 36.07
N CYS A 376 -18.65 23.52 36.54
CA CYS A 376 -18.21 24.41 37.61
C CYS A 376 -18.24 25.88 37.18
N ILE A 377 -17.83 26.21 35.95
CA ILE A 377 -17.89 27.57 35.40
C ILE A 377 -19.35 28.00 35.25
N ALA A 378 -20.22 27.17 34.68
CA ALA A 378 -21.65 27.44 34.57
C ALA A 378 -22.32 27.62 35.95
N SER A 379 -21.92 26.79 36.94
CA SER A 379 -22.40 26.91 38.32
C SER A 379 -21.93 28.22 38.96
N LEU A 380 -20.67 28.61 38.73
CA LEU A 380 -20.11 29.86 39.22
C LEU A 380 -20.79 31.07 38.58
N GLN A 381 -21.01 31.05 37.25
CA GLN A 381 -21.78 32.07 36.53
C GLN A 381 -23.18 32.24 37.11
N LYS A 382 -23.87 31.13 37.37
CA LYS A 382 -25.19 31.13 38.01
C LYS A 382 -25.16 31.76 39.40
N GLN A 383 -24.19 31.38 40.24
CA GLN A 383 -24.05 31.94 41.59
C GLN A 383 -23.75 33.45 41.56
N ILE A 384 -22.86 33.90 40.66
CA ILE A 384 -22.56 35.33 40.47
C ILE A 384 -23.83 36.08 40.03
N PHE A 385 -24.59 35.53 39.09
CA PHE A 385 -25.83 36.14 38.62
C PHE A 385 -26.87 36.26 39.74
N GLU A 386 -27.10 35.20 40.50
CA GLU A 386 -28.00 35.21 41.65
C GLU A 386 -27.56 36.23 42.71
N PHE A 387 -26.26 36.35 42.96
CA PHE A 387 -25.71 37.33 43.89
C PHE A 387 -25.94 38.77 43.40
N ILE A 388 -25.65 39.06 42.12
CA ILE A 388 -25.90 40.38 41.52
C ILE A 388 -27.39 40.74 41.59
N GLN A 389 -28.27 39.78 41.33
CA GLN A 389 -29.71 39.98 41.42
C GLN A 389 -30.16 40.31 42.86
N ARG A 390 -29.67 39.58 43.86
CA ARG A 390 -29.96 39.88 45.28
C ARG A 390 -29.42 41.24 45.70
N LEU A 391 -28.20 41.58 45.27
CA LEU A 391 -27.59 42.88 45.56
C LEU A 391 -28.39 44.03 44.92
N HIS A 392 -28.84 43.86 43.68
CA HIS A 392 -29.70 44.82 43.00
C HIS A 392 -31.03 45.00 43.74
N THR A 393 -31.70 43.93 44.16
CA THR A 393 -32.94 44.00 44.95
C THR A 393 -32.72 44.74 46.27
N ALA A 394 -31.67 44.40 47.01
CA ALA A 394 -31.33 45.08 48.26
C ALA A 394 -31.02 46.57 48.06
N GLU A 395 -30.34 46.92 46.96
CA GLU A 395 -30.06 48.32 46.62
C GLU A 395 -31.34 49.10 46.25
N VAL A 396 -32.28 48.47 45.53
CA VAL A 396 -33.59 49.05 45.21
C VAL A 396 -34.41 49.28 46.49
N GLU A 397 -34.45 48.29 47.39
CA GLU A 397 -35.11 48.41 48.70
C GLU A 397 -34.48 49.52 49.54
N ARG A 398 -33.15 49.59 49.60
CA ARG A 398 -32.42 50.66 50.30
C ARG A 398 -32.79 52.04 49.75
N ARG A 399 -32.86 52.20 48.42
CA ARG A 399 -33.28 53.47 47.79
C ARG A 399 -34.73 53.81 48.11
N SER A 400 -35.62 52.83 48.10
CA SER A 400 -37.03 53.00 48.50
C SER A 400 -37.16 53.42 49.96
N LEU A 401 -36.44 52.76 50.87
CA LEU A 401 -36.42 53.11 52.30
C LEU A 401 -35.86 54.50 52.55
N ARG A 402 -34.82 54.92 51.80
CA ARG A 402 -34.31 56.29 51.86
C ARG A 402 -35.34 57.33 51.42
N LEU A 403 -36.10 57.04 50.37
CA LEU A 403 -37.21 57.91 49.94
C LEU A 403 -38.28 58.01 51.02
N LYS A 404 -38.72 56.87 51.58
CA LYS A 404 -39.69 56.85 52.70
C LYS A 404 -39.16 57.59 53.93
N LEU A 405 -37.89 57.43 54.27
CA LEU A 405 -37.26 58.14 55.40
C LEU A 405 -37.20 59.65 55.16
N ALA A 406 -36.90 60.09 53.93
CA ALA A 406 -36.93 61.50 53.57
C ALA A 406 -38.35 62.08 53.67
N GLU A 407 -39.36 61.35 53.21
CA GLU A 407 -40.78 61.70 53.32
C GLU A 407 -41.24 61.78 54.79
N PHE A 408 -40.90 60.79 55.62
CA PHE A 408 -41.17 60.83 57.06
C PHE A 408 -40.50 62.02 57.75
N LYS A 409 -39.24 62.34 57.39
CA LYS A 409 -38.53 63.49 57.94
C LYS A 409 -39.20 64.80 57.56
N TRP A 410 -39.71 64.91 56.32
CA TRP A 410 -40.51 66.05 55.88
C TRP A 410 -41.80 66.17 56.69
N ASN A 411 -42.60 65.11 56.76
CA ASN A 411 -43.86 65.09 57.51
C ASN A 411 -43.65 65.38 59.01
N PHE A 412 -42.57 64.89 59.60
CA PHE A 412 -42.20 65.20 60.98
C PHE A 412 -41.86 66.67 61.17
N SER A 413 -41.14 67.29 60.22
CA SER A 413 -40.86 68.73 60.27
C SER A 413 -42.13 69.58 60.13
N GLU A 414 -43.09 69.11 59.34
CA GLU A 414 -44.39 69.75 59.17
C GLU A 414 -45.27 69.63 60.42
N MET A 415 -45.39 68.42 60.99
CA MET A 415 -46.06 68.21 62.28
C MET A 415 -45.39 68.98 63.41
N LYS A 416 -44.06 69.09 63.43
CA LYS A 416 -43.35 69.93 64.41
C LYS A 416 -43.74 71.39 64.28
N ARG A 417 -43.81 71.92 63.06
CA ARG A 417 -44.29 73.29 62.80
C ARG A 417 -45.75 73.48 63.25
N GLU A 418 -46.60 72.47 63.07
CA GLU A 418 -47.98 72.50 63.56
C GLU A 418 -48.08 72.41 65.08
N ALA A 419 -47.26 71.59 65.73
CA ALA A 419 -47.16 71.51 67.18
C ALA A 419 -46.65 72.84 67.78
N ASP A 420 -45.65 73.46 67.16
CA ASP A 420 -45.16 74.78 67.56
C ASP A 420 -46.27 75.85 67.43
N LYS A 421 -47.09 75.79 66.35
CA LYS A 421 -48.29 76.65 66.20
C LYS A 421 -49.33 76.37 67.28
N ALA A 422 -49.62 75.10 67.58
CA ALA A 422 -50.60 74.72 68.60
C ALA A 422 -50.13 75.16 70.00
N GLN A 423 -48.83 75.05 70.29
CA GLN A 423 -48.24 75.56 71.52
C GLN A 423 -48.36 77.09 71.62
N SER A 424 -48.09 77.82 70.53
CA SER A 424 -48.30 79.27 70.46
C SER A 424 -49.77 79.65 70.69
N LEU A 425 -50.72 78.92 70.10
CA LEU A 425 -52.15 79.12 70.34
C LEU A 425 -52.55 78.79 71.79
N GLN A 426 -51.95 77.76 72.39
CA GLN A 426 -52.17 77.41 73.79
C GLN A 426 -51.64 78.51 74.74
N GLU A 427 -50.49 79.11 74.42
CA GLU A 427 -49.96 80.27 75.14
C GLU A 427 -50.90 81.48 75.01
N GLN A 428 -51.42 81.77 73.81
CA GLN A 428 -52.43 82.80 73.60
C GLN A 428 -53.72 82.53 74.39
N LEU A 429 -54.18 81.27 74.46
CA LEU A 429 -55.37 80.89 75.22
C LEU A 429 -55.15 81.02 76.74
N ASN A 430 -53.95 80.70 77.23
CA ASN A 430 -53.57 80.92 78.63
C ASN A 430 -53.50 82.41 78.99
N MET A 431 -52.98 83.25 78.07
CA MET A 431 -53.03 84.72 78.22
C MET A 431 -54.48 85.23 78.27
N PHE A 432 -55.37 84.68 77.43
CA PHE A 432 -56.78 85.03 77.44
C PHE A 432 -57.47 84.61 78.75
N LYS A 433 -57.20 83.39 79.27
CA LYS A 433 -57.69 82.95 80.58
C LYS A 433 -57.24 83.87 81.72
N GLN A 434 -55.98 84.31 81.72
CA GLN A 434 -55.50 85.29 82.70
C GLN A 434 -56.25 86.62 82.61
N SER A 435 -56.54 87.10 81.38
CA SER A 435 -57.32 88.32 81.18
C SER A 435 -58.77 88.22 81.69
N VAL A 436 -59.40 87.04 81.58
CA VAL A 436 -60.75 86.76 82.11
C VAL A 436 -60.73 86.71 83.65
N SER A 437 -59.75 86.05 84.26
CA SER A 437 -59.62 86.03 85.73
C SER A 437 -59.37 87.43 86.33
N ILE A 438 -58.72 88.33 85.60
CA ILE A 438 -58.56 89.74 85.99
C ILE A 438 -59.90 90.51 85.90
N PHE A 439 -60.78 90.14 84.97
CA PHE A 439 -62.11 90.73 84.83
C PHE A 439 -63.03 90.32 85.99
N ASP A 440 -63.04 89.03 86.37
CA ASP A 440 -63.83 88.51 87.50
C ASP A 440 -63.38 89.11 88.85
N LEU A 441 -62.08 89.42 89.00
CA LEU A 441 -61.54 90.11 90.19
C LEU A 441 -61.92 91.60 90.26
N LYS A 442 -62.18 92.26 89.12
CA LYS A 442 -62.65 93.66 89.10
C LYS A 442 -64.12 93.78 89.48
N GLU A 443 -64.96 92.80 89.14
CA GLU A 443 -66.38 92.81 89.51
C GLU A 443 -66.60 92.55 91.01
N THR A 444 -65.74 91.73 91.63
CA THR A 444 -65.76 91.46 93.08
C THR A 444 -65.18 92.59 93.93
N ALA A 445 -64.28 93.42 93.40
CA ALA A 445 -63.75 94.61 94.09
C ALA A 445 -64.77 95.77 94.16
N TYR A 446 -65.65 95.92 93.17
CA TYR A 446 -66.64 97.02 93.14
C TYR A 446 -67.74 96.85 94.21
N LYS A 447 -68.07 95.61 94.59
CA LYS A 447 -69.06 95.33 95.66
C LYS A 447 -68.51 95.52 97.09
N ARG A 448 -67.18 95.53 97.30
CA ARG A 448 -66.55 95.73 98.62
C ARG A 448 -66.32 97.20 98.98
N SER A 449 -66.25 98.11 98.00
CA SER A 449 -66.03 99.54 98.25
C SER A 449 -67.23 100.23 98.93
N SER A 450 -68.46 99.84 98.61
CA SER A 450 -69.66 100.44 99.22
C SER A 450 -69.88 100.10 100.70
N PHE A 451 -69.20 99.10 101.25
CA PHE A 451 -69.43 98.65 102.64
C PHE A 451 -68.51 99.33 103.67
N LEU A 452 -67.37 99.89 103.24
CA LEU A 452 -66.37 100.49 104.15
C LEU A 452 -66.59 101.98 104.44
N HIS A 453 -67.38 102.69 103.62
CA HIS A 453 -67.62 104.13 103.84
C HIS A 453 -68.65 104.44 104.95
N ILE A 454 -69.51 103.48 105.33
CA ILE A 454 -70.53 103.68 106.38
C ILE A 454 -69.97 103.38 107.79
N PHE A 455 -68.88 102.61 107.90
CA PHE A 455 -68.36 102.14 109.19
C PHE A 455 -67.34 103.10 109.84
N TRP A 456 -66.82 104.09 109.12
CA TRP A 456 -65.77 104.98 109.63
C TRP A 456 -66.27 106.31 110.22
N GLU A 457 -67.50 106.73 109.94
CA GLU A 457 -68.02 108.02 110.41
C GLU A 457 -68.63 107.98 111.82
N LYS A 458 -68.92 106.80 112.39
CA LYS A 458 -69.62 106.68 113.68
C LYS A 458 -68.75 106.41 114.91
N THR A 459 -67.42 106.31 114.76
CA THR A 459 -66.56 105.76 115.84
C THR A 459 -65.46 106.70 116.35
N CYS A 460 -65.42 107.98 115.96
CA CYS A 460 -64.31 108.89 116.30
C CYS A 460 -64.64 110.18 117.10
N VAL A 461 -65.79 110.32 117.77
CA VAL A 461 -66.05 111.52 118.64
C VAL A 461 -66.35 111.20 120.12
N ALA A 462 -66.42 109.94 120.55
CA ALA A 462 -66.79 109.60 121.93
C ALA A 462 -65.66 108.94 122.76
N LEU A 463 -64.43 109.46 122.71
CA LEU A 463 -63.33 109.00 123.58
C LEU A 463 -62.30 110.08 123.93
N VAL A 464 -62.79 111.28 124.27
CA VAL A 464 -62.13 112.22 125.19
C VAL A 464 -63.01 112.30 126.44
N CYS A 465 -62.40 112.25 127.62
CA CYS A 465 -63.01 112.22 128.96
C CYS A 465 -63.35 110.83 129.53
N TRP A 466 -62.28 110.06 129.67
CA TRP A 466 -62.03 109.25 130.85
C TRP A 466 -61.91 110.17 132.09
N ARG A 467 -62.98 110.31 132.89
CA ARG A 467 -62.91 110.63 134.33
C ARG A 467 -64.24 110.33 135.05
N PHE A 468 -64.46 109.07 135.45
CA PHE A 468 -64.97 108.64 136.78
C PHE A 468 -65.42 107.16 136.76
N THR A 469 -64.83 106.39 137.69
CA THR A 469 -65.34 105.21 138.43
C THR A 469 -65.88 103.96 137.71
N GLY A 470 -65.16 102.85 137.93
CA GLY A 470 -65.66 101.51 138.33
C GLY A 470 -66.43 100.72 137.28
N HIS A 471 -66.57 99.39 137.32
CA HIS A 471 -66.07 98.31 138.18
C HIS A 471 -66.52 97.01 137.46
N LEU A 472 -65.80 95.91 137.68
CA LEU A 472 -66.32 94.52 137.74
C LEU A 472 -66.83 93.78 136.47
N SER A 473 -66.17 92.64 136.26
CA SER A 473 -66.76 91.30 136.14
C SER A 473 -67.09 90.72 134.75
N SER A 474 -66.28 89.71 134.43
CA SER A 474 -66.70 88.32 134.16
C SER A 474 -67.49 87.96 132.89
N CYS A 475 -66.94 86.91 132.27
CA CYS A 475 -67.63 85.67 131.92
C CYS A 475 -68.35 85.54 130.57
N VAL A 476 -68.00 84.40 129.95
CA VAL A 476 -68.90 83.40 129.34
C VAL A 476 -69.11 83.49 127.82
N TYR A 477 -68.53 82.47 127.14
CA TYR A 477 -69.01 81.66 126.02
C TYR A 477 -69.49 82.39 124.72
N PHE A 478 -69.36 81.88 123.50
CA PHE A 478 -69.57 80.53 122.97
C PHE A 478 -69.07 80.54 121.49
N LEU A 479 -68.44 79.44 121.04
CA LEU A 479 -68.05 79.05 119.66
C LEU A 479 -67.08 79.93 118.85
#